data_AF-A0A920G1G2-F1
#
_entry.id   AF-A0A920G1G2-F1
#
_cell.length_a   1.000
_cell.length_b   1.000
_cell.length_c   1.000
_cell.angle_alpha   90.00
_cell.angle_beta   90.00
_cell.angle_gamma   90.00
#
_symmetry.space_group_name_H-M   'P 1'
#
loop_
_entity.id
_entity.type
_entity.pdbx_description
1 polymer ?
#
loop_
_entity_poly.entity_id
_entity_poly.type
_entity_poly.pdbx_seq_one_letter_code
_entity_poly.pdbx_strand_id
1 'polypeptide(L)'
;MSTRRADGARRKGGFGGAVTEVATPREDERIVINTPQFELVDSRRGALQSLWAQTSHAMARLRDNAVCADQEFAAIQSPDPGLSAHLTFECDEDIAAPFIISGKRPRIAILREQGVNGHMEMAAAFDRADSRRSTFT
;
A
#
# COMPACT_ATOMS: atom_id res chain seq x y z
N MET A 1 10.12 -14.07 15.70
CA MET A 1 9.46 -14.50 16.95
C MET A 1 8.10 -13.80 17.10
N SER A 2 7.06 -14.27 16.40
CA SER A 2 5.65 -13.87 16.62
C SER A 2 4.69 -14.74 15.78
N THR A 3 4.52 -16.02 16.14
CA THR A 3 3.48 -16.90 15.55
C THR A 3 2.45 -17.37 16.56
N ARG A 4 2.65 -17.13 17.87
CA ARG A 4 1.76 -17.64 18.93
C ARG A 4 0.39 -16.94 19.04
N ARG A 5 0.16 -15.80 18.39
CA ARG A 5 -1.13 -15.08 18.50
C ARG A 5 -2.21 -15.58 17.54
N ALA A 6 -1.87 -16.22 16.42
CA ALA A 6 -2.85 -16.65 15.41
C ALA A 6 -3.59 -17.95 15.77
N ASP A 7 -2.95 -18.86 16.51
CA ASP A 7 -3.54 -20.16 16.87
C ASP A 7 -4.73 -20.05 17.84
N GLY A 8 -4.72 -19.05 18.73
CA GLY A 8 -5.78 -18.86 19.72
C GLY A 8 -7.13 -18.45 19.12
N ALA A 9 -7.12 -17.76 17.98
CA ALA A 9 -8.34 -17.30 17.31
C ALA A 9 -8.97 -18.38 16.41
N ARG A 10 -8.15 -19.25 15.80
CA ARG A 10 -8.61 -20.31 14.88
C ARG A 10 -9.52 -21.34 15.54
N ARG A 11 -9.27 -21.67 16.82
CA ARG A 11 -10.08 -22.63 17.58
C ARG A 11 -11.46 -22.14 17.99
N LYS A 12 -11.71 -20.82 18.04
CA LYS A 12 -13.00 -20.26 18.46
C LYS A 12 -14.05 -20.17 17.34
N GLY A 13 -13.65 -20.26 16.07
CA GLY A 13 -14.53 -20.06 14.91
C GLY A 13 -15.04 -21.32 14.21
N GLY A 14 -14.74 -22.55 14.69
CA GLY A 14 -15.20 -23.79 14.06
C GLY A 14 -14.43 -24.24 12.81
N PHE A 15 -13.38 -23.52 12.40
CA PHE A 15 -12.58 -23.81 11.19
C PHE A 15 -11.37 -24.74 11.43
N GLY A 16 -11.33 -25.45 12.57
CA GLY A 16 -10.14 -26.21 13.00
C GLY A 16 -9.65 -27.28 12.02
N GLY A 17 -10.50 -27.81 11.14
CA GLY A 17 -10.13 -28.79 10.11
C GLY A 17 -9.99 -28.24 8.69
N ALA A 18 -10.26 -26.96 8.46
CA ALA A 18 -10.28 -26.34 7.12
C ALA A 18 -9.11 -25.38 6.88
N VAL A 19 -8.18 -25.28 7.83
CA VAL A 19 -7.07 -24.33 7.77
C VAL A 19 -5.76 -25.05 8.07
N THR A 20 -4.81 -24.91 7.15
CA THR A 20 -3.45 -25.43 7.29
C THR A 20 -2.46 -24.28 7.14
N GLU A 21 -1.44 -24.24 7.99
CA GLU A 21 -0.31 -23.34 7.78
C GLU A 21 0.53 -23.87 6.62
N VAL A 22 0.76 -23.04 5.59
CA VAL A 22 1.43 -23.45 4.35
C VAL A 22 2.81 -22.82 4.17
N ALA A 23 3.10 -21.70 4.84
CA ALA A 23 4.37 -20.98 4.67
C ALA A 23 4.58 -19.95 5.79
N THR A 24 5.84 -19.52 5.93
CA THR A 24 6.26 -18.37 6.74
C THR A 24 7.04 -17.37 5.87
N PRO A 25 6.90 -16.05 6.08
CA PRO A 25 7.67 -15.06 5.33
C PRO A 25 9.17 -15.15 5.63
N ARG A 26 9.98 -14.79 4.64
CA ARG A 26 11.45 -14.72 4.71
C ARG A 26 11.90 -13.33 4.25
N GLU A 27 13.06 -12.89 4.71
CA GLU A 27 13.61 -11.56 4.41
C GLU A 27 14.74 -11.59 3.36
N ASP A 28 15.04 -12.77 2.81
CA ASP A 28 16.16 -13.00 1.89
C ASP A 28 15.73 -13.11 0.41
N GLU A 29 14.54 -12.60 0.07
CA GLU A 29 14.00 -12.55 -1.30
C GLU A 29 13.89 -13.93 -1.98
N ARG A 30 13.84 -15.03 -1.21
CA ARG A 30 13.74 -16.39 -1.75
C ARG A 30 12.39 -17.03 -1.43
N ILE A 31 11.79 -17.59 -2.47
CA ILE A 31 10.56 -18.37 -2.41
C ILE A 31 10.93 -19.84 -2.57
N VAL A 32 10.76 -20.59 -1.48
CA VAL A 32 11.06 -22.03 -1.43
C VAL A 32 9.77 -22.79 -1.15
N ILE A 33 9.44 -23.74 -2.02
CA ILE A 33 8.28 -24.61 -1.90
C ILE A 33 8.78 -26.04 -1.84
N ASN A 34 8.49 -26.72 -0.74
CA ASN A 34 8.93 -28.09 -0.49
C ASN A 34 7.74 -29.05 -0.37
N THR A 35 7.93 -30.25 -0.86
CA THR A 35 7.13 -31.41 -0.45
C THR A 35 7.83 -32.10 0.73
N PRO A 36 7.18 -33.04 1.44
CA PRO A 36 7.87 -33.80 2.48
C PRO A 36 9.07 -34.62 1.99
N GLN A 37 9.18 -34.88 0.68
CA GLN A 37 10.19 -35.75 0.10
C GLN A 37 11.30 -35.01 -0.65
N PHE A 38 11.00 -33.85 -1.25
CA PHE A 38 11.95 -33.09 -2.06
C PHE A 38 11.53 -31.62 -2.24
N GLU A 39 12.49 -30.78 -2.65
CA GLU A 39 12.28 -29.37 -2.99
C GLU A 39 11.64 -29.22 -4.37
N LEU A 40 10.49 -28.53 -4.44
CA LEU A 40 9.73 -28.33 -5.68
C LEU A 40 10.15 -27.04 -6.39
N VAL A 41 10.32 -25.96 -5.63
CA VAL A 41 10.74 -24.65 -6.15
C VAL A 41 11.75 -24.05 -5.19
N ASP A 42 12.84 -23.54 -5.74
CA ASP A 42 13.71 -22.57 -5.09
C ASP A 42 14.03 -21.49 -6.12
N SER A 43 13.47 -20.30 -5.90
CA SER A 43 13.67 -19.18 -6.80
C SER A 43 13.71 -17.86 -6.05
N ARG A 44 14.26 -16.84 -6.69
CA ARG A 44 14.20 -15.48 -6.17
C ARG A 44 12.84 -14.86 -6.45
N ARG A 45 12.30 -14.12 -5.49
CA ARG A 45 11.07 -13.35 -5.59
C ARG A 45 11.08 -12.44 -6.82
N GLY A 46 12.18 -11.72 -7.06
CA GLY A 46 12.34 -10.88 -8.25
C GLY A 46 12.17 -11.65 -9.55
N ALA A 47 12.76 -12.85 -9.69
CA ALA A 47 12.62 -13.67 -10.90
C ALA A 47 11.16 -14.10 -11.15
N LEU A 48 10.47 -14.52 -10.10
CA LEU A 48 9.05 -14.89 -10.18
C LEU A 48 8.16 -13.68 -10.46
N GLN A 49 8.44 -12.51 -9.87
CA GLN A 49 7.72 -11.27 -10.18
C GLN A 49 7.97 -10.83 -11.63
N SER A 50 9.20 -10.90 -12.12
CA SER A 50 9.50 -10.59 -13.52
C SER A 50 8.73 -11.50 -14.45
N LEU A 51 8.64 -12.80 -14.16
CA LEU A 51 7.81 -13.75 -14.92
C LEU A 51 6.34 -13.37 -14.90
N TRP A 52 5.80 -13.02 -13.74
CA TRP A 52 4.42 -12.57 -13.59
C TRP A 52 4.12 -11.27 -14.34
N ALA A 53 5.08 -10.33 -14.38
CA ALA A 53 4.90 -9.01 -14.98
C ALA A 53 5.10 -8.97 -16.51
N GLN A 54 5.60 -10.04 -17.14
CA GLN A 54 5.98 -10.04 -18.57
C GLN A 54 4.85 -9.57 -19.49
N THR A 55 3.62 -10.02 -19.26
CA THR A 55 2.49 -9.66 -20.11
C THR A 55 2.16 -8.17 -20.01
N SER A 56 2.14 -7.62 -18.80
CA SER A 56 1.91 -6.19 -18.57
C SER A 56 3.03 -5.33 -19.19
N HIS A 57 4.29 -5.75 -19.04
CA HIS A 57 5.43 -5.09 -19.66
C HIS A 57 5.32 -5.08 -21.19
N ALA A 58 5.03 -6.23 -21.81
CA ALA A 58 4.88 -6.32 -23.26
C ALA A 58 3.75 -5.41 -23.78
N MET A 59 2.63 -5.36 -23.08
CA MET A 59 1.50 -4.48 -23.43
C MET A 59 1.84 -3.00 -23.26
N ALA A 60 2.44 -2.62 -22.13
CA ALA A 60 2.84 -1.24 -21.87
C ALA A 60 3.89 -0.75 -22.87
N ARG A 61 4.85 -1.62 -23.24
CA ARG A 61 5.88 -1.30 -24.23
C ARG A 61 5.33 -1.05 -25.64
N LEU A 62 4.23 -1.71 -26.01
CA LEU A 62 3.55 -1.52 -27.30
C LEU A 62 2.62 -0.30 -27.31
N ARG A 63 2.00 0.01 -26.18
CA ARG A 63 0.98 1.07 -26.04
C ARG A 63 1.58 2.43 -25.68
N ASP A 64 2.58 2.42 -24.80
CA ASP A 64 3.13 3.59 -24.11
C ASP A 64 4.57 3.87 -24.57
N ASN A 65 5.33 4.65 -23.78
CA ASN A 65 6.76 4.85 -24.03
C ASN A 65 7.54 3.59 -23.64
N ALA A 66 8.16 2.94 -24.62
CA ALA A 66 8.93 1.73 -24.42
C ALA A 66 10.06 1.88 -23.40
N VAL A 67 10.73 3.04 -23.35
CA VAL A 67 11.82 3.29 -22.38
C VAL A 67 11.26 3.31 -20.95
N CYS A 68 10.11 3.94 -20.72
CA CYS A 68 9.48 3.96 -19.40
C CYS A 68 9.02 2.55 -18.97
N ALA A 69 8.43 1.79 -19.90
CA ALA A 69 8.03 0.40 -19.63
C ALA A 69 9.24 -0.49 -19.31
N ASP A 70 10.34 -0.34 -20.06
CA ASP A 70 11.59 -1.09 -19.83
C ASP A 70 12.23 -0.70 -18.48
N GLN A 71 12.17 0.57 -18.08
CA GLN A 71 12.64 1.05 -16.77
C GLN A 71 11.83 0.47 -15.61
N GLU A 72 10.49 0.49 -15.70
CA GLU A 72 9.61 -0.09 -14.68
C GLU A 72 9.86 -1.60 -14.51
N PHE A 73 9.98 -2.33 -15.62
CA PHE A 73 10.24 -3.77 -15.57
C PHE A 73 11.62 -4.11 -14.99
N ALA A 74 12.66 -3.32 -15.32
CA ALA A 74 14.00 -3.49 -14.76
C ALA A 74 14.05 -3.24 -13.24
N ALA A 75 13.19 -2.36 -12.71
CA ALA A 75 13.13 -2.05 -11.29
C ALA A 75 12.76 -3.27 -10.42
N ILE A 76 12.05 -4.27 -10.97
CA ILE A 76 11.68 -5.51 -10.27
C ILE A 76 12.89 -6.27 -9.68
N GLN A 77 14.03 -6.21 -10.39
CA GLN A 77 15.27 -6.91 -10.00
C GLN A 77 16.20 -6.02 -9.17
N SER A 78 15.87 -4.74 -9.02
CA SER A 78 16.71 -3.77 -8.31
C SER A 78 16.41 -3.83 -6.80
N PRO A 79 17.41 -3.61 -5.93
CA PRO A 79 17.16 -3.43 -4.50
C PRO A 79 16.32 -2.16 -4.30
N ASP A 80 15.10 -2.33 -3.78
CA ASP A 80 14.16 -1.23 -3.53
C ASP A 80 13.61 -1.36 -2.10
N PRO A 81 13.90 -0.41 -1.19
CA PRO A 81 13.32 -0.40 0.16
C PRO A 81 11.81 -0.08 0.15
N GLY A 82 11.26 0.28 -1.00
CA GLY A 82 9.88 0.68 -1.18
C GLY A 82 9.62 2.12 -0.75
N LEU A 83 8.34 2.50 -0.76
CA LEU A 83 7.92 3.84 -0.39
C LEU A 83 8.14 4.08 1.11
N SER A 84 8.93 5.10 1.43
CA SER A 84 9.20 5.54 2.81
C SER A 84 9.04 7.06 2.94
N ALA A 85 8.70 7.52 4.13
CA ALA A 85 8.53 8.94 4.43
C ALA A 85 9.48 9.37 5.55
N HIS A 86 10.13 10.52 5.36
CA HIS A 86 10.90 11.19 6.39
C HIS A 86 10.19 12.48 6.76
N LEU A 87 9.64 12.55 7.97
CA LEU A 87 8.87 13.70 8.43
C LEU A 87 9.77 14.71 9.15
N THR A 88 9.58 15.98 8.85
CA THR A 88 10.22 17.11 9.56
C THR A 88 9.23 17.86 10.46
N PHE A 89 8.03 17.31 10.63
CA PHE A 89 6.94 17.86 11.44
C PHE A 89 6.10 16.73 12.03
N GLU A 90 5.33 17.04 13.06
CA GLU A 90 4.39 16.10 13.68
C GLU A 90 3.10 16.01 12.85
N CYS A 91 2.91 14.88 12.16
CA CYS A 91 1.76 14.69 11.25
C CYS A 91 0.40 14.71 11.97
N ASP A 92 0.39 14.33 13.25
CA ASP A 92 -0.82 14.31 14.08
C ASP A 92 -1.12 15.66 14.74
N GLU A 93 -0.23 16.65 14.63
CA GLU A 93 -0.43 17.99 15.18
C GLU A 93 -1.45 18.78 14.33
N ASP A 94 -2.58 19.15 14.95
CA ASP A 94 -3.57 20.01 14.32
C ASP A 94 -3.29 21.49 14.62
N ILE A 95 -2.40 22.08 13.81
CA ILE A 95 -2.05 23.50 13.89
C ILE A 95 -3.22 24.45 13.55
N ALA A 96 -4.28 23.94 12.91
CA ALA A 96 -5.46 24.72 12.53
C ALA A 96 -6.48 24.81 13.69
N ALA A 97 -6.38 23.94 14.70
CA ALA A 97 -7.31 23.88 15.82
C ALA A 97 -7.61 25.24 16.49
N PRO A 98 -6.63 26.13 16.77
CA PRO A 98 -6.91 27.44 17.36
C PRO A 98 -7.82 28.31 16.48
N PHE A 99 -7.68 28.21 15.16
CA PHE A 99 -8.49 28.96 14.20
C PHE A 99 -9.88 28.35 14.04
N ILE A 100 -10.01 27.02 14.06
CA ILE A 100 -11.30 26.32 14.04
C ILE A 100 -12.12 26.67 15.30
N ILE A 101 -11.49 26.68 16.48
CA ILE A 101 -12.14 27.04 17.75
C ILE A 101 -12.68 28.48 17.72
N SER A 102 -11.98 29.39 17.05
CA SER A 102 -12.43 30.78 16.89
C SER A 102 -13.78 30.91 16.15
N GLY A 103 -14.23 29.85 15.47
CA GLY A 103 -15.50 29.80 14.72
C GLY A 103 -15.50 30.61 13.42
N LYS A 104 -14.38 31.27 13.08
CA LYS A 104 -14.22 32.00 11.82
C LYS A 104 -13.88 31.03 10.70
N ARG A 105 -14.87 30.72 9.86
CA ARG A 105 -14.75 29.81 8.72
C ARG A 105 -14.61 30.60 7.41
N PRO A 106 -13.39 30.82 6.88
CA PRO A 106 -13.21 31.58 5.65
C PRO A 106 -13.82 30.84 4.47
N ARG A 107 -14.52 31.56 3.60
CA ARG A 107 -15.08 30.96 2.37
C ARG A 107 -13.98 30.74 1.35
N ILE A 108 -13.92 29.54 0.79
CA ILE A 108 -12.96 29.14 -0.24
C ILE A 108 -13.72 28.84 -1.54
N ALA A 109 -13.31 29.49 -2.63
CA ALA A 109 -13.85 29.20 -3.95
C ALA A 109 -13.09 28.02 -4.57
N ILE A 110 -13.79 26.91 -4.75
CA ILE A 110 -13.24 25.72 -5.41
C ILE A 110 -13.63 25.80 -6.88
N LEU A 111 -12.67 26.23 -7.69
CA LEU A 111 -12.88 26.39 -9.12
C LEU A 111 -13.01 25.03 -9.79
N ARG A 112 -14.04 24.87 -10.61
CA ARG A 112 -14.21 23.72 -11.49
C ARG A 112 -14.66 24.18 -12.85
N GLU A 113 -14.18 23.47 -13.86
CA GLU A 113 -14.56 23.60 -15.25
C GLU A 113 -15.07 22.24 -15.75
N GLN A 114 -15.69 22.21 -16.94
CA GLN A 114 -16.08 20.96 -17.58
C GLN A 114 -14.87 20.01 -17.71
N GLY A 115 -15.02 18.78 -17.17
CA GLY A 115 -13.96 17.77 -17.16
C GLY A 115 -13.11 17.69 -15.89
N VAL A 116 -13.33 18.58 -14.90
CA VAL A 116 -12.63 18.52 -13.60
C VAL A 116 -13.24 17.46 -12.68
N ASN A 117 -12.42 16.48 -12.27
CA ASN A 117 -12.89 15.28 -11.54
C ASN A 117 -12.32 15.11 -10.11
N GLY A 118 -11.58 16.09 -9.57
CA GLY A 118 -10.99 16.02 -8.21
C GLY A 118 -11.45 17.12 -7.24
N HIS A 119 -12.52 17.85 -7.59
CA HIS A 119 -12.95 19.04 -6.85
C HIS A 119 -13.61 18.72 -5.50
N MET A 120 -14.16 17.50 -5.34
CA MET A 120 -14.78 17.07 -4.09
C MET A 120 -13.75 16.70 -3.01
N GLU A 121 -12.67 16.03 -3.40
CA GLU A 121 -11.56 15.69 -2.50
C GLU A 121 -10.84 16.96 -2.03
N MET A 122 -10.64 17.92 -2.94
CA MET A 122 -10.14 19.24 -2.61
C MET A 122 -11.06 19.97 -1.64
N ALA A 123 -12.40 19.92 -1.85
CA ALA A 123 -13.36 20.49 -0.92
C ALA A 123 -13.30 19.85 0.47
N ALA A 124 -13.22 18.52 0.52
CA ALA A 124 -13.14 17.78 1.77
C ALA A 124 -11.83 18.08 2.53
N ALA A 125 -10.71 18.27 1.83
CA ALA A 125 -9.44 18.64 2.45
C ALA A 125 -9.52 20.02 3.13
N PHE A 126 -10.11 21.01 2.46
CA PHE A 126 -10.31 22.35 3.03
C PHE A 126 -11.37 22.34 4.14
N ASP A 127 -12.46 21.59 3.98
CA ASP A 127 -13.45 21.45 5.05
C ASP A 127 -12.83 20.78 6.28
N ARG A 128 -12.00 19.75 6.13
CA ARG A 128 -11.27 19.12 7.25
C ARG A 128 -10.32 20.11 7.95
N ALA A 129 -9.64 20.96 7.20
CA ALA A 129 -8.77 22.00 7.77
C ALA A 129 -9.55 23.10 8.52
N ASP A 130 -10.89 23.14 8.36
CA ASP A 130 -11.78 24.17 8.90
C ASP A 130 -12.90 23.60 9.80
N SER A 131 -12.99 22.27 9.96
CA SER A 131 -14.05 21.58 10.71
C SER A 131 -13.49 20.80 11.90
N ARG A 132 -14.27 20.77 12.99
CA ARG A 132 -13.92 20.10 14.25
C ARG A 132 -13.55 18.63 13.99
N ARG A 133 -12.29 18.25 14.23
CA ARG A 133 -11.94 16.87 14.56
C ARG A 133 -12.43 16.59 15.99
N SER A 134 -13.67 16.12 16.15
CA SER A 134 -14.03 15.40 17.39
C SER A 134 -13.29 14.07 17.36
N THR A 135 -12.20 14.00 18.11
CA THR A 135 -11.53 12.75 18.46
C THR A 135 -12.54 11.86 19.21
N PHE A 136 -12.99 10.77 18.57
CA PHE A 136 -13.53 9.65 19.33
C PHE A 136 -12.35 8.99 20.04
N THR A 137 -12.39 9.02 21.38
CA THR A 137 -11.54 8.22 22.27
C THR A 137 -12.26 6.92 22.57
#